data_AF-A0A7C9KIY7-F1
#
_entry.id   AF-A0A7C9KIY7-F1
#
_cell.length_a   1.000
_cell.length_b   1.000
_cell.length_c   1.000
_cell.angle_alpha   90.00
_cell.angle_beta   90.00
_cell.angle_gamma   90.00
#
_symmetry.space_group_name_H-M   'P 1'
#
loop_
_entity.id
_entity.type
_entity.pdbx_description
1 polymer ?
#
loop_
_entity_poly.entity_id
_entity_poly.type
_entity_poly.pdbx_seq_one_letter_code
_entity_poly.pdbx_strand_id
1 'polypeptide(L)'
;MRVLIAVAAAVVASFGSLAAPAQATNVYVFGDSLVDAGNVSIATGGANPNPAQGYYQGRFTNGLNYVDYLNQRFAGANTAPSLAGGSNYAWGGARAIGPAYGGFPVPGLPQQLGSYLAASGGTADGNGLYVINFGGNDLFGIGGNDIGALTPAQAAGLLISNTVTAVQTLSAAGAGKILVTGIPVGGAAGLAIESQLQSALTAVEPTLQAELYRFSYLDFYTRFAADPTAYNFPATVDFDTPCVAANPVVNGGINCTGYFSFDGTHFTAQVQRGIARDIVQVLGVPEPANWAMLIAGFGLVGASMRQRRMVQDHAAR
;
A
#
# COMPACT_ATOMS: atom_id res chain seq x y z
N MET A 1 -43.10 23.28 54.56
CA MET A 1 -43.04 22.90 53.13
C MET A 1 -41.58 22.53 52.83
N ARG A 2 -41.28 21.24 52.68
CA ARG A 2 -39.91 20.71 52.49
C ARG A 2 -39.55 20.80 51.02
N VAL A 3 -38.52 21.56 50.65
CA VAL A 3 -37.98 21.60 49.29
C VAL A 3 -36.88 20.53 49.21
N LEU A 4 -37.15 19.45 48.47
CA LEU A 4 -36.19 18.41 48.14
C LEU A 4 -35.31 18.91 46.99
N ILE A 5 -34.02 19.14 47.24
CA ILE A 5 -33.01 19.36 46.20
C ILE A 5 -32.58 17.99 45.70
N ALA A 6 -33.03 17.62 44.50
CA ALA A 6 -32.57 16.42 43.81
C ALA A 6 -31.21 16.69 43.16
N VAL A 7 -30.14 16.17 43.75
CA VAL A 7 -28.82 16.12 43.12
C VAL A 7 -28.83 14.95 42.13
N ALA A 8 -29.00 15.26 40.84
CA ALA A 8 -28.82 14.29 39.77
C ALA A 8 -27.30 14.03 39.61
N ALA A 9 -26.82 12.94 40.18
CA ALA A 9 -25.47 12.44 39.90
C ALA A 9 -25.42 11.96 38.44
N ALA A 10 -24.75 12.74 37.59
CA ALA A 10 -24.45 12.33 36.23
C ALA A 10 -23.45 11.17 36.29
N VAL A 11 -23.93 9.95 36.06
CA VAL A 11 -23.09 8.80 35.77
C VAL A 11 -22.46 9.07 34.40
N VAL A 12 -21.23 9.61 34.40
CA VAL A 12 -20.39 9.61 33.21
C VAL A 12 -20.00 8.15 32.99
N ALA A 13 -20.72 7.47 32.09
CA ALA A 13 -20.27 6.21 31.55
C ALA A 13 -18.94 6.48 30.83
N SER A 14 -17.84 6.14 31.49
CA SER A 14 -16.52 6.06 30.86
C SER A 14 -16.61 4.97 29.79
N PHE A 15 -16.99 5.35 28.57
CA PHE A 15 -16.68 4.54 27.41
C PHE A 15 -15.16 4.42 27.40
N GLY A 16 -14.64 3.26 27.80
CA GLY A 16 -13.25 2.95 27.59
C GLY A 16 -12.98 3.16 26.12
N SER A 17 -12.18 4.18 25.80
CA SER A 17 -11.65 4.34 24.46
C SER A 17 -10.89 3.06 24.17
N LEU A 18 -11.47 2.17 23.35
CA LEU A 18 -10.68 1.15 22.68
C LEU A 18 -9.56 1.93 22.00
N ALA A 19 -8.33 1.80 22.51
CA ALA A 19 -7.18 2.46 21.91
C ALA A 19 -7.15 1.96 20.47
N ALA A 20 -7.33 2.87 19.51
CA ALA A 20 -7.15 2.53 18.12
C ALA A 20 -5.75 1.89 17.99
N PRO A 21 -5.60 0.80 17.21
CA PRO A 21 -4.29 0.20 17.02
C PRO A 21 -3.30 1.29 16.62
N ALA A 22 -2.13 1.30 17.27
CA ALA A 22 -1.12 2.32 17.02
C ALA A 22 -0.86 2.39 15.51
N GLN A 23 -1.05 3.56 14.91
CA GLN A 23 -0.84 3.73 13.48
C GLN A 23 0.64 3.50 13.16
N ALA A 24 0.92 2.94 11.99
CA ALA A 24 2.30 2.77 11.58
C ALA A 24 2.98 4.14 11.48
N THR A 25 4.26 4.23 11.85
CA THR A 25 5.03 5.49 11.82
C THR A 25 5.78 5.69 10.52
N ASN A 26 6.01 4.61 9.76
CA ASN A 26 6.68 4.63 8.48
C ASN A 26 6.30 3.40 7.64
N VAL A 27 6.46 3.49 6.33
CA VAL A 27 6.29 2.37 5.39
C VAL A 27 7.64 1.95 4.82
N TYR A 28 7.98 0.67 4.99
CA TYR A 28 9.15 0.02 4.41
C TYR A 28 8.69 -0.86 3.26
N VAL A 29 9.27 -0.69 2.07
CA VAL A 29 8.74 -1.30 0.85
C VAL A 29 9.77 -2.21 0.22
N PHE A 30 9.37 -3.44 -0.08
CA PHE A 30 10.11 -4.40 -0.90
C PHE A 30 9.25 -4.77 -2.08
N GLY A 31 9.81 -4.72 -3.27
CA GLY A 31 9.02 -5.08 -4.44
C GLY A 31 9.65 -4.76 -5.77
N ASP A 32 8.77 -4.66 -6.75
CA ASP A 32 9.08 -4.44 -8.15
C ASP A 32 8.64 -3.05 -8.64
N SER A 33 8.39 -2.92 -9.94
CA SER A 33 8.02 -1.67 -10.59
C SER A 33 6.68 -1.11 -10.12
N LEU A 34 5.76 -1.94 -9.63
CA LEU A 34 4.47 -1.46 -9.13
C LEU A 34 4.62 -0.55 -7.89
N VAL A 35 5.74 -0.67 -7.18
CA VAL A 35 6.02 0.05 -5.93
C VAL A 35 7.37 0.76 -5.89
N ASP A 36 8.18 0.71 -6.96
CA ASP A 36 9.46 1.43 -7.04
C ASP A 36 9.24 2.95 -6.96
N ALA A 37 9.97 3.61 -6.06
CA ALA A 37 9.95 5.06 -5.84
C ALA A 37 11.08 5.82 -6.54
N GLY A 38 11.92 5.12 -7.32
CA GLY A 38 12.97 5.72 -8.15
C GLY A 38 14.34 5.04 -8.06
N ASN A 39 14.48 3.84 -7.49
CA ASN A 39 15.77 3.15 -7.45
C ASN A 39 16.27 2.84 -8.86
N VAL A 40 15.40 2.35 -9.75
CA VAL A 40 15.77 2.12 -11.16
C VAL A 40 16.07 3.43 -11.89
N SER A 41 15.35 4.51 -11.59
CA SER A 41 15.63 5.84 -12.15
C SER A 41 17.03 6.33 -11.76
N ILE A 42 17.41 6.22 -10.48
CA ILE A 42 18.76 6.57 -10.01
C ILE A 42 19.81 5.69 -10.70
N ALA A 43 19.61 4.37 -10.73
CA ALA A 43 20.56 3.42 -11.28
C ALA A 43 20.80 3.60 -12.78
N THR A 44 19.81 4.13 -13.51
CA THR A 44 19.87 4.35 -14.96
C THR A 44 20.13 5.81 -15.35
N GLY A 45 20.42 6.69 -14.39
CA GLY A 45 20.60 8.12 -14.65
C GLY A 45 19.35 8.81 -15.23
N GLY A 46 18.16 8.30 -14.90
CA GLY A 46 16.88 8.80 -15.37
C GLY A 46 16.42 8.24 -16.72
N ALA A 47 17.15 7.29 -17.31
CA ALA A 47 16.77 6.68 -18.59
C ALA A 47 15.53 5.77 -18.47
N ASN A 48 15.30 5.15 -17.30
CA ASN A 48 14.15 4.28 -17.05
C ASN A 48 13.65 4.47 -15.60
N PRO A 49 12.34 4.66 -15.35
CA PRO A 49 11.29 4.95 -16.33
C PRO A 49 11.44 6.37 -16.90
N ASN A 50 11.26 6.51 -18.22
CA ASN A 50 11.57 7.73 -18.96
C ASN A 50 10.46 8.80 -18.84
N PRO A 51 10.71 9.98 -18.23
CA PRO A 51 9.69 11.01 -18.09
C PRO A 51 9.10 11.52 -19.43
N ALA A 52 9.85 11.43 -20.53
CA ALA A 52 9.35 11.78 -21.86
C ALA A 52 8.20 10.89 -22.34
N GLN A 53 8.01 9.72 -21.72
CA GLN A 53 6.90 8.80 -21.97
C GLN A 53 5.74 8.97 -20.96
N GLY A 54 5.80 10.01 -20.11
CA GLY A 54 4.74 10.33 -19.15
C GLY A 54 4.87 9.62 -17.80
N TYR A 55 5.98 8.91 -17.55
CA TYR A 55 6.28 8.36 -16.23
C TYR A 55 6.59 9.47 -15.22
N TYR A 56 6.13 9.28 -13.98
CA TYR A 56 6.17 10.31 -12.97
C TYR A 56 7.32 10.08 -11.98
N GLN A 57 8.30 10.99 -11.97
CA GLN A 57 9.34 11.06 -10.93
C GLN A 57 9.98 9.70 -10.56
N GLY A 58 10.36 8.93 -11.58
CA GLY A 58 11.02 7.63 -11.41
C GLY A 58 10.09 6.46 -11.04
N ARG A 59 8.77 6.65 -10.98
CA ARG A 59 7.78 5.59 -10.78
C ARG A 59 7.30 5.03 -12.11
N PHE A 60 7.01 3.73 -12.14
CA PHE A 60 6.43 3.05 -13.31
C PHE A 60 4.91 3.29 -13.41
N THR A 61 4.50 4.55 -13.32
CA THR A 61 3.11 5.01 -13.50
C THR A 61 3.11 6.50 -13.79
N ASN A 62 1.96 7.07 -14.16
CA ASN A 62 1.80 8.49 -14.48
C ASN A 62 1.57 9.39 -13.24
N GLY A 63 1.96 8.93 -12.05
CA GLY A 63 1.76 9.63 -10.78
C GLY A 63 2.40 8.89 -9.61
N LEU A 64 1.84 9.07 -8.41
CA LEU A 64 2.25 8.32 -7.22
C LEU A 64 1.76 6.86 -7.29
N ASN A 65 2.56 5.94 -6.76
CA ASN A 65 2.18 4.54 -6.60
C ASN A 65 1.43 4.34 -5.26
N TYR A 66 0.85 3.15 -5.04
CA TYR A 66 0.01 2.95 -3.85
C TYR A 66 0.78 3.09 -2.53
N VAL A 67 2.06 2.70 -2.48
CA VAL A 67 2.88 2.79 -1.25
C VAL A 67 3.21 4.22 -0.86
N ASP A 68 3.26 5.16 -1.81
CA ASP A 68 3.37 6.58 -1.49
C ASP A 68 2.14 7.09 -0.75
N TYR A 69 0.93 6.72 -1.19
CA TYR A 69 -0.30 7.12 -0.52
C TYR A 69 -0.40 6.51 0.88
N LEU A 70 0.05 5.27 1.05
CA LEU A 70 0.17 4.65 2.38
C LEU A 70 1.14 5.45 3.25
N ASN A 71 2.33 5.77 2.75
CA ASN A 71 3.32 6.50 3.53
C ASN A 71 2.93 7.95 3.81
N GLN A 72 2.21 8.62 2.90
CA GLN A 72 1.63 9.93 3.18
C GLN A 72 0.65 9.87 4.35
N ARG A 73 -0.13 8.80 4.45
CA ARG A 73 -1.09 8.62 5.55
C ARG A 73 -0.40 8.38 6.90
N PHE A 74 0.69 7.61 6.90
CA PHE A 74 1.37 7.19 8.13
C PHE A 74 2.50 8.12 8.58
N ALA A 75 3.26 8.66 7.63
CA ALA A 75 4.47 9.45 7.86
C ALA A 75 4.41 10.87 7.25
N GLY A 76 3.34 11.22 6.55
CA GLY A 76 3.16 12.57 5.97
C GLY A 76 4.01 12.85 4.72
N ALA A 77 4.68 11.85 4.15
CA ALA A 77 5.54 12.00 2.98
C ALA A 77 5.43 10.80 2.02
N ASN A 78 5.82 11.02 0.75
CA ASN A 78 6.00 9.93 -0.21
C ASN A 78 7.08 8.96 0.27
N THR A 79 7.08 7.74 -0.25
CA THR A 79 8.24 6.87 -0.06
C THR A 79 9.42 7.39 -0.89
N ALA A 80 10.63 7.24 -0.37
CA ALA A 80 11.87 7.63 -1.04
C ALA A 80 12.70 6.38 -1.38
N PRO A 81 13.41 6.36 -2.51
CA PRO A 81 14.22 5.23 -2.92
C PRO A 81 15.38 4.99 -1.95
N SER A 82 15.69 3.72 -1.67
CA SER A 82 16.77 3.33 -0.77
C SER A 82 18.15 3.77 -1.23
N LEU A 83 18.38 3.90 -2.55
CA LEU A 83 19.61 4.51 -3.07
C LEU A 83 19.80 5.99 -2.69
N ALA A 84 18.72 6.67 -2.30
CA ALA A 84 18.75 8.03 -1.75
C ALA A 84 18.60 8.05 -0.21
N GLY A 85 18.74 6.90 0.46
CA GLY A 85 18.59 6.76 1.91
C GLY A 85 17.15 6.61 2.40
N GLY A 86 16.18 6.38 1.50
CA GLY A 86 14.78 6.20 1.85
C GLY A 86 14.39 4.78 2.26
N SER A 87 13.12 4.59 2.62
CA SER A 87 12.56 3.31 3.09
C SER A 87 12.01 2.41 1.97
N ASN A 88 12.11 2.83 0.71
CA ASN A 88 11.65 2.05 -0.44
C ASN A 88 12.80 1.29 -1.08
N TYR A 89 12.89 0.00 -0.80
CA TYR A 89 13.88 -0.94 -1.31
C TYR A 89 13.43 -1.61 -2.61
N ALA A 90 12.28 -1.25 -3.19
CA ALA A 90 11.78 -1.85 -4.41
C ALA A 90 12.56 -1.41 -5.65
N TRP A 91 12.63 -2.29 -6.64
CA TRP A 91 13.30 -2.04 -7.92
C TRP A 91 12.46 -2.55 -9.08
N GLY A 92 12.19 -1.70 -10.06
CA GLY A 92 11.57 -2.10 -11.32
C GLY A 92 12.21 -3.35 -11.95
N GLY A 93 11.39 -4.35 -12.24
CA GLY A 93 11.83 -5.65 -12.80
C GLY A 93 12.26 -6.69 -11.76
N ALA A 94 12.24 -6.38 -10.46
CA ALA A 94 12.64 -7.33 -9.43
C ALA A 94 11.72 -8.55 -9.37
N ARG A 95 12.32 -9.70 -9.04
CA ARG A 95 11.65 -11.00 -8.86
C ARG A 95 11.81 -11.49 -7.43
N ALA A 96 10.87 -12.29 -6.96
CA ALA A 96 11.02 -12.96 -5.67
C ALA A 96 12.07 -14.07 -5.73
N ILE A 97 12.17 -14.77 -6.87
CA ILE A 97 13.08 -15.91 -7.03
C ILE A 97 14.58 -15.54 -7.05
N GLY A 98 14.93 -14.26 -7.22
CA GLY A 98 16.32 -13.82 -7.26
C GLY A 98 16.53 -12.62 -8.19
N PRO A 99 17.80 -12.26 -8.48
CA PRO A 99 18.10 -11.12 -9.32
C PRO A 99 17.59 -11.33 -10.75
N ALA A 100 17.08 -10.26 -11.33
CA ALA A 100 16.74 -10.21 -12.75
C ALA A 100 17.78 -9.34 -13.49
N TYR A 101 17.92 -9.58 -14.80
CA TYR A 101 18.78 -8.77 -15.66
C TYR A 101 17.93 -8.06 -16.70
N GLY A 102 17.77 -6.75 -16.53
CA GLY A 102 17.04 -5.85 -17.44
C GLY A 102 17.97 -4.83 -18.11
N GLY A 103 19.19 -5.24 -18.44
CA GLY A 103 20.28 -4.34 -18.89
C GLY A 103 21.20 -3.84 -17.77
N PHE A 104 20.80 -4.02 -16.50
CA PHE A 104 21.63 -3.84 -15.30
C PHE A 104 21.17 -4.83 -14.21
N PRO A 105 21.99 -5.09 -13.17
CA PRO A 105 21.59 -5.98 -12.08
C PRO A 105 20.42 -5.40 -11.27
N VAL A 106 19.31 -6.14 -11.22
CA VAL A 106 18.13 -5.77 -10.41
C VAL A 106 18.08 -6.66 -9.16
N PRO A 107 18.11 -6.11 -7.94
CA PRO A 107 18.03 -6.90 -6.71
C PRO A 107 16.63 -7.51 -6.55
N GLY A 108 16.57 -8.82 -6.38
CA GLY A 108 15.33 -9.53 -6.05
C GLY A 108 14.97 -9.41 -4.56
N LEU A 109 13.88 -10.05 -4.16
CA LEU A 109 13.38 -9.99 -2.78
C LEU A 109 14.47 -10.30 -1.72
N PRO A 110 15.26 -11.39 -1.82
CA PRO A 110 16.29 -11.66 -0.82
C PRO A 110 17.34 -10.55 -0.69
N GLN A 111 17.74 -9.94 -1.80
CA GLN A 111 18.74 -8.86 -1.83
C GLN A 111 18.18 -7.56 -1.25
N GLN A 112 16.93 -7.21 -1.58
CA GLN A 112 16.27 -6.03 -1.03
C GLN A 112 16.10 -6.15 0.49
N LEU A 113 15.64 -7.30 0.97
CA LEU A 113 15.51 -7.58 2.41
C LEU A 113 16.86 -7.57 3.13
N GLY A 114 17.88 -8.20 2.54
CA GLY A 114 19.23 -8.18 3.09
C GLY A 114 19.81 -6.77 3.19
N SER A 115 19.55 -5.92 2.18
CA SER A 115 19.99 -4.52 2.18
C SER A 115 19.32 -3.72 3.30
N TYR A 116 18.02 -3.94 3.51
CA TYR A 116 17.30 -3.33 4.62
C TYR A 116 17.86 -3.74 5.98
N LEU A 117 18.03 -5.04 6.22
CA LEU A 117 18.54 -5.55 7.49
C LEU A 117 19.98 -5.10 7.75
N ALA A 118 20.80 -4.99 6.71
CA ALA A 118 22.14 -4.42 6.85
C ALA A 118 22.09 -2.94 7.25
N ALA A 119 21.20 -2.16 6.64
CA ALA A 119 21.02 -0.75 6.96
C ALA A 119 20.40 -0.52 8.35
N SER A 120 19.57 -1.44 8.83
CA SER A 120 18.88 -1.32 10.13
C SER A 120 19.61 -2.00 11.29
N GLY A 121 20.81 -2.55 11.06
CA GLY A 121 21.56 -3.29 12.09
C GLY A 121 20.91 -4.62 12.49
N GLY A 122 20.09 -5.19 11.61
CA GLY A 122 19.39 -6.47 11.81
C GLY A 122 18.11 -6.36 12.63
N THR A 123 17.68 -5.15 13.00
CA THR A 123 16.45 -4.91 13.77
C THR A 123 15.43 -4.15 12.93
N ALA A 124 14.18 -4.60 12.95
CA ALA A 124 13.09 -3.92 12.30
C ALA A 124 12.46 -2.85 13.23
N ASP A 125 11.93 -1.79 12.65
CA ASP A 125 11.04 -0.86 13.36
C ASP A 125 9.72 -1.57 13.68
N GLY A 126 9.46 -1.79 14.97
CA GLY A 126 8.24 -2.41 15.48
C GLY A 126 6.97 -1.57 15.29
N ASN A 127 7.09 -0.28 14.95
CA ASN A 127 5.97 0.57 14.58
C ASN A 127 5.82 0.71 13.04
N GLY A 128 6.68 0.05 12.26
CA GLY A 128 6.65 0.12 10.80
C GLY A 128 5.58 -0.77 10.15
N LEU A 129 5.09 -0.34 8.99
CA LEU A 129 4.38 -1.21 8.03
C LEU A 129 5.36 -1.68 6.95
N TYR A 130 5.50 -2.99 6.78
CA TYR A 130 6.38 -3.60 5.79
C TYR A 130 5.56 -4.14 4.63
N VAL A 131 5.73 -3.59 3.44
CA VAL A 131 5.02 -4.01 2.23
C VAL A 131 5.90 -4.92 1.39
N ILE A 132 5.40 -6.11 1.04
CA ILE A 132 6.03 -7.08 0.15
C ILE A 132 5.17 -7.22 -1.11
N ASN A 133 5.69 -6.74 -2.24
CA ASN A 133 5.01 -6.74 -3.54
C ASN A 133 5.87 -7.43 -4.60
N PHE A 134 5.56 -8.69 -4.92
CA PHE A 134 6.26 -9.48 -5.93
C PHE A 134 5.31 -10.41 -6.68
N GLY A 135 5.84 -11.10 -7.70
CA GLY A 135 5.13 -12.15 -8.43
C GLY A 135 4.87 -11.81 -9.89
N GLY A 136 4.70 -10.53 -10.23
CA GLY A 136 4.46 -10.12 -11.63
C GLY A 136 5.60 -10.53 -12.56
N ASN A 137 6.80 -10.04 -12.25
CA ASN A 137 8.00 -10.37 -13.04
C ASN A 137 8.40 -11.84 -12.97
N ASP A 138 8.08 -12.54 -11.88
CA ASP A 138 8.30 -13.97 -11.75
C ASP A 138 7.41 -14.75 -12.75
N LEU A 139 6.12 -14.40 -12.85
CA LEU A 139 5.22 -15.02 -13.82
C LEU A 139 5.57 -14.67 -15.26
N PHE A 140 5.99 -13.43 -15.54
CA PHE A 140 6.51 -13.07 -16.87
C PHE A 140 7.77 -13.86 -17.23
N GLY A 141 8.67 -14.05 -16.27
CA GLY A 141 9.85 -14.91 -16.44
C GLY A 141 9.46 -16.35 -16.75
N ILE A 142 8.52 -16.93 -15.99
CA ILE A 142 8.01 -18.29 -16.22
C ILE A 142 7.40 -18.43 -17.61
N GLY A 143 6.53 -17.50 -18.02
CA GLY A 143 5.86 -17.52 -19.32
C GLY A 143 6.82 -17.31 -20.50
N GLY A 144 7.88 -16.52 -20.29
CA GLY A 144 8.93 -16.26 -21.27
C GLY A 144 10.09 -17.26 -21.26
N ASN A 145 10.04 -18.29 -20.40
CA ASN A 145 11.14 -19.22 -20.15
C ASN A 145 12.48 -18.53 -19.74
N ASP A 146 12.36 -17.39 -19.06
CA ASP A 146 13.46 -16.64 -18.46
C ASP A 146 13.57 -16.98 -16.96
N ILE A 147 13.80 -18.26 -16.68
CA ILE A 147 13.93 -18.82 -15.33
C ILE A 147 15.19 -19.68 -15.17
N GLY A 148 16.14 -19.55 -16.10
CA GLY A 148 17.37 -20.33 -16.13
C GLY A 148 17.11 -21.83 -16.25
N ALA A 149 17.73 -22.62 -15.37
CA ALA A 149 17.59 -24.08 -15.35
C ALA A 149 16.36 -24.58 -14.56
N LEU A 150 15.53 -23.68 -14.03
CA LEU A 150 14.34 -24.05 -13.28
C LEU A 150 13.22 -24.51 -14.22
N THR A 151 12.43 -25.47 -13.75
CA THR A 151 11.10 -25.72 -14.31
C THR A 151 10.11 -24.65 -13.83
N PRO A 152 9.00 -24.42 -14.56
CA PRO A 152 7.93 -23.51 -14.12
C PRO A 152 7.44 -23.78 -12.70
N ALA A 153 7.29 -25.06 -12.32
CA ALA A 153 6.85 -25.45 -10.99
C ALA A 153 7.87 -25.11 -9.90
N GLN A 154 9.18 -25.29 -10.19
CA GLN A 154 10.24 -24.91 -9.25
C GLN A 154 10.32 -23.38 -9.08
N ALA A 155 10.18 -22.62 -10.16
CA ALA A 155 10.17 -21.16 -10.10
C ALA A 155 8.97 -20.64 -9.29
N ALA A 156 7.77 -21.17 -9.52
CA ALA A 156 6.59 -20.84 -8.73
C ALA A 156 6.78 -21.19 -7.24
N GLY A 157 7.34 -22.37 -6.95
CA GLY A 157 7.66 -22.79 -5.58
C GLY A 157 8.64 -21.85 -4.87
N LEU A 158 9.68 -21.38 -5.58
CA LEU A 158 10.66 -20.43 -5.04
C LEU A 158 10.07 -19.04 -4.79
N LEU A 159 9.18 -18.56 -5.65
CA LEU A 159 8.46 -17.29 -5.46
C LEU A 159 7.69 -17.34 -4.13
N ILE A 160 6.95 -18.41 -3.90
CA ILE A 160 6.16 -18.62 -2.68
C ILE A 160 7.09 -18.74 -1.46
N SER A 161 8.11 -19.62 -1.52
CA SER A 161 8.99 -19.86 -0.38
C SER A 161 9.79 -18.63 0.01
N ASN A 162 10.27 -17.85 -0.95
CA ASN A 162 11.02 -16.62 -0.68
C ASN A 162 10.13 -15.53 -0.07
N THR A 163 8.88 -15.42 -0.54
CA THR A 163 7.90 -14.49 0.05
C THR A 163 7.59 -14.86 1.50
N VAL A 164 7.33 -16.13 1.79
CA VAL A 164 7.09 -16.63 3.16
C VAL A 164 8.32 -16.43 4.05
N THR A 165 9.51 -16.70 3.52
CA THR A 165 10.78 -16.50 4.24
C THR A 165 10.98 -15.02 4.58
N ALA A 166 10.64 -14.10 3.68
CA ALA A 166 10.74 -12.67 3.95
C ALA A 166 9.78 -12.24 5.07
N VAL A 167 8.55 -12.74 5.08
CA VAL A 167 7.57 -12.50 6.16
C VAL A 167 8.11 -12.99 7.51
N GLN A 168 8.60 -14.23 7.58
CA GLN A 168 9.16 -14.80 8.80
C GLN A 168 10.41 -14.04 9.28
N THR A 169 11.28 -13.63 8.34
CA THR A 169 12.49 -12.88 8.65
C THR A 169 12.19 -11.51 9.23
N LEU A 170 11.26 -10.76 8.62
CA LEU A 170 10.84 -9.45 9.14
C LEU A 170 10.18 -9.59 10.52
N SER A 171 9.32 -10.59 10.68
CA SER A 171 8.68 -10.89 11.96
C SER A 171 9.70 -11.21 13.05
N ALA A 172 10.69 -12.04 12.74
CA ALA A 172 11.80 -12.37 13.66
C ALA A 172 12.72 -11.17 13.95
N ALA A 173 12.86 -10.24 13.00
CA ALA A 173 13.62 -8.99 13.18
C ALA A 173 12.86 -7.95 14.02
N GLY A 174 11.60 -8.18 14.38
CA GLY A 174 10.80 -7.30 15.23
C GLY A 174 9.83 -6.38 14.47
N ALA A 175 9.47 -6.70 13.22
CA ALA A 175 8.47 -5.93 12.48
C ALA A 175 7.11 -5.96 13.19
N GLY A 176 6.42 -4.82 13.23
CA GLY A 176 5.08 -4.74 13.82
C GLY A 176 3.99 -5.27 12.88
N LYS A 177 3.97 -4.79 11.64
CA LYS A 177 2.93 -5.09 10.65
C LYS A 177 3.53 -5.43 9.31
N ILE A 178 3.11 -6.54 8.71
CA ILE A 178 3.59 -6.97 7.40
C ILE A 178 2.39 -7.08 6.47
N LEU A 179 2.45 -6.43 5.30
CA LEU A 179 1.47 -6.54 4.23
C LEU A 179 2.07 -7.27 3.04
N VAL A 180 1.44 -8.36 2.62
CA VAL A 180 1.75 -9.05 1.36
C VAL A 180 0.65 -8.73 0.34
N THR A 181 1.00 -8.18 -0.83
CA THR A 181 0.00 -7.68 -1.81
C THR A 181 -0.42 -8.68 -2.88
N GLY A 182 -0.06 -9.95 -2.75
CA GLY A 182 -0.49 -11.03 -3.65
C GLY A 182 0.08 -10.90 -5.07
N ILE A 183 -0.38 -11.76 -5.98
CA ILE A 183 0.11 -11.88 -7.35
C ILE A 183 -0.66 -10.95 -8.29
N PRO A 184 0.00 -9.96 -8.94
CA PRO A 184 -0.67 -8.95 -9.77
C PRO A 184 -1.02 -9.44 -11.19
N VAL A 185 -0.91 -10.75 -11.47
CA VAL A 185 -1.12 -11.33 -12.80
C VAL A 185 -2.29 -12.29 -12.75
N GLY A 186 -3.29 -12.07 -13.62
CA GLY A 186 -4.46 -12.92 -13.73
C GLY A 186 -4.21 -14.25 -14.46
N GLY A 187 -5.30 -14.95 -14.77
CA GLY A 187 -5.24 -16.25 -15.46
C GLY A 187 -4.91 -17.43 -14.54
N ALA A 188 -4.92 -18.64 -15.11
CA ALA A 188 -4.85 -19.89 -14.33
C ALA A 188 -3.55 -20.01 -13.50
N ALA A 189 -2.41 -19.61 -14.05
CA ALA A 189 -1.13 -19.67 -13.34
C ALA A 189 -1.09 -18.69 -12.16
N GLY A 190 -1.53 -17.44 -12.37
CA GLY A 190 -1.60 -16.43 -11.32
C GLY A 190 -2.54 -16.82 -10.19
N LEU A 191 -3.74 -17.30 -10.52
CA LEU A 191 -4.71 -17.81 -9.55
C LEU A 191 -4.18 -19.00 -8.74
N ALA A 192 -3.50 -19.95 -9.40
CA ALA A 192 -2.92 -21.09 -8.72
C ALA A 192 -1.80 -20.68 -7.75
N ILE A 193 -0.90 -19.79 -8.18
CA ILE A 193 0.19 -19.29 -7.33
C ILE A 193 -0.34 -18.46 -6.18
N GLU A 194 -1.33 -17.58 -6.41
CA GLU A 194 -2.01 -16.83 -5.36
C GLU A 194 -2.60 -17.77 -4.30
N SER A 195 -3.35 -18.79 -4.71
CA SER A 195 -3.94 -19.77 -3.79
C SER A 195 -2.89 -20.52 -2.96
N GLN A 196 -1.78 -20.91 -3.58
CA GLN A 196 -0.67 -21.58 -2.88
C GLN A 196 0.06 -20.63 -1.94
N LEU A 197 0.29 -19.38 -2.33
CA LEU A 197 0.87 -18.34 -1.48
C LEU A 197 0.00 -18.10 -0.25
N GLN A 198 -1.32 -17.95 -0.42
CA GLN A 198 -2.25 -17.75 0.69
C GLN A 198 -2.25 -18.94 1.65
N SER A 199 -2.23 -20.17 1.13
CA SER A 199 -2.10 -21.38 1.95
C SER A 199 -0.81 -21.41 2.76
N ALA A 200 0.33 -21.06 2.12
CA ALA A 200 1.63 -21.04 2.77
C ALA A 200 1.74 -19.94 3.85
N LEU A 201 1.18 -18.75 3.59
CA LEU A 201 1.10 -17.68 4.58
C LEU A 201 0.24 -18.09 5.79
N THR A 202 -0.91 -18.75 5.56
CA THR A 202 -1.76 -19.28 6.64
C THR A 202 -1.05 -20.30 7.50
N ALA A 203 -0.20 -21.14 6.91
CA ALA A 203 0.56 -22.12 7.66
C ALA A 203 1.58 -21.47 8.62
N VAL A 204 2.16 -20.32 8.26
CA VAL A 204 3.18 -19.65 9.09
C VAL A 204 2.63 -18.57 10.00
N GLU A 205 1.44 -18.02 9.72
CA GLU A 205 0.86 -16.91 10.49
C GLU A 205 0.82 -17.14 12.02
N PRO A 206 0.45 -18.33 12.54
CA PRO A 206 0.45 -18.58 13.98
C PRO A 206 1.84 -18.52 14.65
N THR A 207 2.91 -18.51 13.85
CA THR A 207 4.31 -18.44 14.33
C THR A 207 4.88 -17.02 14.32
N LEU A 208 4.15 -16.06 13.74
CA LEU A 208 4.62 -14.69 13.58
C LEU A 208 4.40 -13.88 14.86
N GLN A 209 5.36 -13.01 15.17
CA GLN A 209 5.21 -11.95 16.17
C GLN A 209 4.57 -10.70 15.56
N ALA A 210 4.82 -10.45 14.27
CA ALA A 210 4.19 -9.39 13.49
C ALA A 210 2.73 -9.71 13.16
N GLU A 211 1.90 -8.67 13.04
CA GLU A 211 0.57 -8.77 12.46
C GLU A 211 0.66 -8.90 10.93
N LEU A 212 0.09 -9.97 10.36
CA LEU A 212 0.12 -10.24 8.93
C LEU A 212 -1.18 -9.77 8.26
N TYR A 213 -1.05 -8.85 7.33
CA TYR A 213 -2.08 -8.40 6.43
C TYR A 213 -1.85 -8.95 5.03
N ARG A 214 -2.95 -9.21 4.33
CA ARG A 214 -2.92 -9.77 2.98
C ARG A 214 -3.86 -8.99 2.08
N PHE A 215 -3.36 -8.63 0.92
CA PHE A 215 -4.13 -8.01 -0.14
C PHE A 215 -4.02 -8.88 -1.39
N SER A 216 -5.11 -8.99 -2.16
CA SER A 216 -5.16 -9.72 -3.42
C SER A 216 -5.46 -8.75 -4.54
N TYR A 217 -4.50 -8.58 -5.45
CA TYR A 217 -4.71 -7.84 -6.70
C TYR A 217 -5.87 -8.43 -7.50
N LEU A 218 -6.02 -9.75 -7.51
CA LEU A 218 -7.07 -10.43 -8.29
C LEU A 218 -8.47 -10.12 -7.74
N ASP A 219 -8.61 -10.06 -6.43
CA ASP A 219 -9.86 -9.66 -5.80
C ASP A 219 -10.13 -8.16 -6.01
N PHE A 220 -9.08 -7.34 -5.96
CA PHE A 220 -9.18 -5.91 -6.30
C PHE A 220 -9.64 -5.71 -7.75
N TYR A 221 -9.10 -6.45 -8.72
CA TYR A 221 -9.55 -6.37 -10.12
C TYR A 221 -11.04 -6.70 -10.24
N THR A 222 -11.49 -7.74 -9.52
CA THR A 222 -12.90 -8.14 -9.52
C THR A 222 -13.80 -7.05 -8.95
N ARG A 223 -13.43 -6.46 -7.79
CA ARG A 223 -14.17 -5.35 -7.18
C ARG A 223 -14.15 -4.09 -8.06
N PHE A 224 -13.00 -3.77 -8.63
CA PHE A 224 -12.81 -2.60 -9.47
C PHE A 224 -13.63 -2.69 -10.76
N ALA A 225 -13.64 -3.85 -11.41
CA ALA A 225 -14.43 -4.07 -12.62
C ALA A 225 -15.95 -4.04 -12.34
N ALA A 226 -16.37 -4.44 -11.13
CA ALA A 226 -17.78 -4.41 -10.74
C ALA A 226 -18.31 -2.99 -10.46
N ASP A 227 -17.51 -2.14 -9.82
CA ASP A 227 -17.87 -0.73 -9.55
C ASP A 227 -16.64 0.18 -9.58
N PRO A 228 -16.23 0.66 -10.77
CA PRO A 228 -15.11 1.59 -10.88
C PRO A 228 -15.43 2.95 -10.21
N THR A 229 -16.71 3.31 -10.08
CA THR A 229 -17.11 4.61 -9.50
C THR A 229 -16.80 4.69 -8.01
N ALA A 230 -16.80 3.57 -7.29
CA ALA A 230 -16.32 3.48 -5.91
C ALA A 230 -14.85 3.93 -5.74
N TYR A 231 -14.06 3.85 -6.82
CA TYR A 231 -12.65 4.26 -6.87
C TYR A 231 -12.44 5.64 -7.50
N ASN A 232 -13.52 6.42 -7.65
CA ASN A 232 -13.55 7.71 -8.35
C ASN A 232 -13.16 7.61 -9.84
N PHE A 233 -13.39 6.47 -10.48
CA PHE A 233 -13.30 6.36 -11.93
C PHE A 233 -14.62 6.74 -12.61
N PRO A 234 -14.58 7.12 -13.89
CA PRO A 234 -15.78 7.08 -14.72
C PRO A 234 -16.39 5.66 -14.71
N ALA A 235 -17.71 5.58 -14.94
CA ALA A 235 -18.42 4.29 -14.99
C ALA A 235 -17.88 3.38 -16.11
N THR A 236 -17.39 3.97 -17.20
CA THR A 236 -16.70 3.28 -18.29
C THR A 236 -15.20 3.42 -18.11
N VAL A 237 -14.50 2.31 -17.94
CA VAL A 237 -13.03 2.23 -17.87
C VAL A 237 -12.51 1.48 -19.09
N ASP A 238 -11.44 1.99 -19.70
CA ASP A 238 -10.70 1.30 -20.75
C ASP A 238 -9.69 0.34 -20.11
N PHE A 239 -9.92 -0.96 -20.30
CA PHE A 239 -9.06 -2.04 -19.82
C PHE A 239 -8.13 -2.58 -20.91
N ASP A 240 -8.39 -2.26 -22.17
CA ASP A 240 -7.78 -2.90 -23.33
C ASP A 240 -6.66 -2.03 -23.93
N THR A 241 -6.81 -0.71 -23.88
CA THR A 241 -5.85 0.23 -24.45
C THR A 241 -4.96 0.80 -23.36
N PRO A 242 -3.62 0.65 -23.46
CA PRO A 242 -2.70 1.38 -22.59
C PRO A 242 -2.83 2.90 -22.78
N CYS A 243 -2.88 3.65 -21.68
CA CYS A 243 -2.94 5.10 -21.72
C CYS A 243 -1.86 5.74 -22.61
N VAL A 244 -0.60 5.28 -22.52
CA VAL A 244 0.52 5.79 -23.32
C VAL A 244 0.36 5.56 -24.82
N ALA A 245 -0.43 4.57 -25.23
CA ALA A 245 -0.74 4.31 -26.64
C ALA A 245 -1.88 5.20 -27.15
N ALA A 246 -2.79 5.62 -26.25
CA ALA A 246 -3.97 6.40 -26.60
C ALA A 246 -3.76 7.92 -26.49
N ASN A 247 -2.90 8.39 -25.58
CA ASN A 247 -2.79 9.79 -25.23
C ASN A 247 -1.38 10.35 -25.40
N PRO A 248 -1.23 11.60 -25.87
CA PRO A 248 0.07 12.25 -25.97
C PRO A 248 0.56 12.74 -24.59
N VAL A 249 1.89 12.80 -24.45
CA VAL A 249 2.53 13.48 -23.33
C VAL A 249 2.58 14.99 -23.63
N VAL A 250 2.02 15.81 -22.73
CA VAL A 250 1.96 17.27 -22.83
C VAL A 250 2.62 17.88 -21.60
N ASN A 251 3.66 18.69 -21.79
CA ASN A 251 4.43 19.33 -20.72
C ASN A 251 4.93 18.34 -19.65
N GLY A 252 5.35 17.14 -20.07
CA GLY A 252 5.83 16.08 -19.16
C GLY A 252 4.73 15.34 -18.39
N GLY A 253 3.45 15.66 -18.61
CA GLY A 253 2.31 14.96 -18.04
C GLY A 253 1.49 14.22 -19.09
N ILE A 254 0.78 13.18 -18.68
CA ILE A 254 -0.14 12.42 -19.52
C ILE A 254 -1.48 12.20 -18.80
N ASN A 255 -2.58 12.48 -19.50
CA ASN A 255 -3.92 12.29 -18.95
C ASN A 255 -4.37 10.84 -19.15
N CYS A 256 -4.40 10.07 -18.06
CA CYS A 256 -4.87 8.68 -18.05
C CYS A 256 -6.21 8.50 -17.32
N THR A 257 -7.02 9.56 -17.19
CA THR A 257 -8.36 9.42 -16.60
C THR A 257 -9.17 8.38 -17.37
N GLY A 258 -9.70 7.38 -16.65
CA GLY A 258 -10.52 6.32 -17.24
C GLY A 258 -9.74 5.16 -17.86
N TYR A 259 -8.41 5.15 -17.76
CA TYR A 259 -7.58 4.02 -18.20
C TYR A 259 -7.15 3.17 -17.01
N PHE A 260 -7.33 1.86 -17.11
CA PHE A 260 -6.82 0.93 -16.10
C PHE A 260 -5.30 0.76 -16.22
N SER A 261 -4.85 0.50 -17.45
CA SER A 261 -3.44 0.26 -17.77
C SER A 261 -2.74 1.54 -18.22
N PHE A 262 -1.55 1.79 -17.67
CA PHE A 262 -0.70 2.90 -18.09
C PHE A 262 0.02 2.56 -19.39
N ASP A 263 0.81 1.50 -19.41
CA ASP A 263 1.73 1.15 -20.50
C ASP A 263 1.58 -0.29 -21.02
N GLY A 264 0.51 -0.99 -20.62
CA GLY A 264 0.28 -2.39 -20.96
C GLY A 264 0.79 -3.37 -19.90
N THR A 265 1.59 -2.90 -18.94
CA THR A 265 2.06 -3.71 -17.80
C THR A 265 1.70 -3.09 -16.45
N HIS A 266 1.87 -1.78 -16.31
CA HIS A 266 1.68 -1.07 -15.05
C HIS A 266 0.30 -0.40 -14.97
N PHE A 267 -0.21 -0.23 -13.76
CA PHE A 267 -1.46 0.49 -13.52
C PHE A 267 -1.28 2.00 -13.62
N THR A 268 -2.34 2.71 -14.01
CA THR A 268 -2.38 4.17 -13.91
C THR A 268 -2.37 4.63 -12.45
N ALA A 269 -1.95 5.87 -12.21
CA ALA A 269 -1.88 6.46 -10.87
C ALA A 269 -3.26 6.52 -10.17
N GLN A 270 -4.34 6.56 -10.96
CA GLN A 270 -5.70 6.52 -10.44
C GLN A 270 -6.05 5.12 -9.90
N VAL A 271 -5.64 4.05 -10.59
CA VAL A 271 -5.77 2.67 -10.10
C VAL A 271 -4.90 2.45 -8.86
N GLN A 272 -3.65 2.94 -8.88
CA GLN A 272 -2.73 2.93 -7.74
C GLN A 272 -3.37 3.57 -6.48
N ARG A 273 -4.06 4.69 -6.65
CA ARG A 273 -4.81 5.33 -5.57
C ARG A 273 -5.99 4.47 -5.08
N GLY A 274 -6.66 3.75 -5.98
CA GLY A 274 -7.71 2.79 -5.63
C GLY A 274 -7.18 1.62 -4.78
N ILE A 275 -6.03 1.05 -5.17
CA ILE A 275 -5.33 0.00 -4.41
C ILE A 275 -4.98 0.50 -3.01
N ALA A 276 -4.45 1.71 -2.87
CA ALA A 276 -4.14 2.29 -1.57
C ALA A 276 -5.38 2.42 -0.66
N ARG A 277 -6.55 2.76 -1.22
CA ARG A 277 -7.82 2.84 -0.46
C ARG A 277 -8.25 1.46 0.07
N ASP A 278 -8.21 0.44 -0.77
CA ASP A 278 -8.55 -0.92 -0.36
C ASP A 278 -7.59 -1.44 0.71
N ILE A 279 -6.30 -1.20 0.55
CA ILE A 279 -5.30 -1.61 1.55
C ILE A 279 -5.57 -0.92 2.89
N VAL A 280 -5.92 0.37 2.91
CA VAL A 280 -6.28 1.07 4.16
C VAL A 280 -7.47 0.41 4.87
N GLN A 281 -8.44 -0.13 4.13
CA GLN A 281 -9.55 -0.90 4.69
C GLN A 281 -9.07 -2.25 5.25
N VAL A 282 -8.19 -2.95 4.54
CA VAL A 282 -7.56 -4.21 5.01
C VAL A 282 -6.78 -4.00 6.30
N LEU A 283 -6.07 -2.88 6.42
CA LEU A 283 -5.30 -2.52 7.62
C LEU A 283 -6.19 -2.09 8.80
N GLY A 284 -7.52 -2.03 8.61
CA GLY A 284 -8.46 -1.60 9.65
C GLY A 284 -8.23 -0.16 10.12
N VAL A 285 -7.57 0.68 9.32
CA VAL A 285 -7.20 2.05 9.71
C VAL A 285 -8.40 2.96 9.48
N PRO A 286 -9.00 3.55 10.53
CA PRO A 286 -10.14 4.44 10.37
C PRO A 286 -9.78 5.60 9.45
N GLU A 287 -10.64 5.94 8.48
CA GLU A 287 -10.58 7.21 7.77
C GLU A 287 -10.40 8.34 8.79
N PRO A 288 -9.53 9.36 8.53
CA PRO A 288 -9.43 10.49 9.42
C PRO A 288 -10.85 11.04 9.60
N ALA A 289 -11.37 10.94 10.81
CA ALA A 289 -12.75 11.29 11.12
C ALA A 289 -12.90 12.81 11.18
N ASN A 290 -12.52 13.48 10.09
CA ASN A 290 -12.63 14.92 9.91
C ASN A 290 -14.06 15.36 10.23
N TRP A 291 -15.07 14.55 9.87
CA TRP A 291 -16.48 14.77 10.20
C TRP A 291 -16.79 14.62 11.70
N ALA A 292 -16.21 13.64 12.40
CA ALA A 292 -16.45 13.47 13.83
C ALA A 292 -15.82 14.61 14.65
N MET A 293 -14.62 15.06 14.25
CA MET A 293 -13.99 16.25 14.83
C MET A 293 -14.76 17.54 14.49
N LEU A 294 -15.33 17.63 13.28
CA LEU A 294 -16.20 18.76 12.88
C LEU A 294 -17.48 18.79 13.72
N ILE A 295 -18.16 17.65 13.87
CA ILE A 295 -19.41 17.51 14.65
C ILE A 295 -19.15 17.77 16.13
N ALA A 296 -18.06 17.24 16.69
CA ALA A 296 -17.67 17.51 18.06
C ALA A 296 -17.32 19.00 18.26
N GLY A 297 -16.57 19.59 17.33
CA GLY A 297 -16.24 21.02 17.33
C GLY A 297 -17.47 21.91 17.29
N PHE A 298 -18.39 21.67 16.35
CA PHE A 298 -19.64 22.43 16.25
C PHE A 298 -20.58 22.18 17.43
N GLY A 299 -20.62 20.95 17.97
CA GLY A 299 -21.39 20.60 19.15
C GLY A 299 -20.92 21.36 20.40
N LEU A 300 -19.61 21.46 20.62
CA LEU A 300 -19.02 22.22 21.74
C LEU A 300 -19.27 23.72 21.61
N VAL A 301 -19.13 24.28 20.41
CA VAL A 301 -19.46 25.69 20.14
C VAL A 301 -20.94 25.96 20.40
N GLY A 302 -21.84 25.11 19.88
CA GLY A 302 -23.28 25.24 20.10
C GLY A 302 -23.69 25.15 21.58
N ALA A 303 -23.10 24.22 22.34
CA ALA A 303 -23.35 24.07 23.78
C ALA A 303 -22.86 25.30 24.57
N SER A 304 -21.68 25.82 24.24
CA SER A 304 -21.11 27.00 24.88
C SER A 304 -21.95 28.27 24.62
N MET A 305 -22.47 28.43 23.40
CA MET A 305 -23.36 29.54 23.04
C MET A 305 -24.71 29.44 23.78
N ARG A 306 -25.25 28.24 23.93
CA ARG A 306 -26.50 28.01 24.67
C ARG A 306 -26.35 28.29 26.17
N GLN A 307 -25.23 27.86 26.78
CA GLN A 307 -24.93 28.19 28.18
C GLN A 307 -24.78 29.70 28.40
N ARG A 308 -24.09 30.42 27.50
CA ARG A 308 -23.93 31.87 27.61
C ARG A 308 -25.27 32.60 27.58
N ARG A 309 -26.18 32.20 26.69
CA ARG A 309 -27.55 32.76 26.65
C ARG A 309 -28.33 32.48 27.93
N MET A 310 -28.27 31.26 28.46
CA MET A 310 -28.97 30.90 29.69
C MET A 310 -28.46 31.67 30.92
N VAL A 311 -27.16 31.97 30.99
CA VAL A 311 -26.59 32.79 32.08
C VAL A 311 -27.02 34.25 31.96
N GLN A 312 -27.08 34.79 30.73
CA GLN A 312 -27.53 36.16 30.47
C GLN A 312 -29.03 36.34 30.80
N ASP A 313 -29.87 35.36 30.46
CA ASP A 313 -31.32 35.41 30.73
C ASP A 313 -31.66 35.32 32.24
N HIS A 314 -30.79 34.69 33.05
CA HIS A 314 -30.94 34.65 34.51
C HIS A 314 -30.41 35.90 35.21
N ALA A 315 -29.47 36.64 34.61
CA ALA A 315 -28.97 37.90 35.16
C ALA A 315 -29.90 39.10 34.88
N ALA A 316 -30.88 38.93 33.98
CA ALA A 316 -31.84 39.95 33.58
C ALA A 316 -33.22 39.82 34.26
N ARG A 317 -33.36 38.94 35.26
CA ARG A 317 -34.57 38.76 36.09
C ARG A 317 -34.24 39.05 37.55
#